data_AF-A0A9N8VKF9-F1
#
_entry.id   AF-A0A9N8VKF9-F1
#
_cell.length_a   1.000
_cell.length_b   1.000
_cell.length_c   1.000
_cell.angle_alpha   90.00
_cell.angle_beta   90.00
_cell.angle_gamma   90.00
#
_symmetry.space_group_name_H-M   'P 1'
#
loop_
_entity.id
_entity.type
_entity.pdbx_description
1 polymer ?
#
loop_
_entity_poly.entity_id
_entity_poly.type
_entity_poly.pdbx_seq_one_letter_code
_entity_poly.pdbx_strand_id
1 'polypeptide(L)'
;MYALIPRTLLSSNPHFADFYHQLTTQHIASDGTTKSLAEEAKKARKCTQEVYFKDKIEYLENLALYNELQILAMQGEEKAENTGLTHNKKTLLALDQVLSYSEIKQHWTLSSAFQDSDITLLGLQEEDLCMPIEDYLRDFSILMQISKEEILSTVENQLIKKCEEIAKFYYKEESNKKLLFAKAIQLNKVVSSRTENLRSVNLDALNDKNRLAELLADYLKVISEILIDLWTMLEEFKYRNEFEKNTIFDDYFSSIVKSILLKLRVLRINALMTIYDQDTNEALKSIRDHLRIEEKEKSKLLRELNTKLADYQSIGGEFEKVVQEYAEVIKEIEVTEDDIRRITE
;
A
#
# COMPACT_ATOMS: atom_id res chain seq x y z
N MET A 1 -27.37 -6.45 0.54
CA MET A 1 -26.69 -5.14 0.41
C MET A 1 -27.36 -4.08 1.31
N TYR A 2 -27.38 -4.27 2.64
CA TYR A 2 -27.94 -3.29 3.60
C TYR A 2 -26.90 -2.20 4.00
N ALA A 3 -25.76 -2.13 3.33
CA ALA A 3 -24.56 -1.49 3.86
C ALA A 3 -24.13 -0.19 3.16
N LEU A 4 -24.76 0.25 2.06
CA LEU A 4 -24.26 1.41 1.29
C LEU A 4 -25.14 2.67 1.32
N ILE A 5 -26.26 2.68 2.04
CA ILE A 5 -27.04 3.92 2.22
C ILE A 5 -26.96 4.32 3.70
N PRO A 6 -26.43 5.51 4.02
CA PRO A 6 -26.35 5.96 5.40
C PRO A 6 -27.76 6.02 6.00
N ARG A 7 -27.97 5.34 7.14
CA ARG A 7 -29.27 5.24 7.83
C ARG A 7 -29.90 6.60 8.17
N THR A 8 -29.10 7.66 8.18
CA THR A 8 -29.49 9.06 8.41
C THR A 8 -30.31 9.67 7.26
N LEU A 9 -30.14 9.18 6.03
CA LEU A 9 -30.90 9.64 4.85
C LEU A 9 -32.29 8.99 4.75
N LEU A 10 -32.41 7.75 5.23
CA LEU A 10 -33.67 7.01 5.32
C LEU A 10 -34.59 7.56 6.43
N SER A 11 -34.03 8.05 7.55
CA SER A 11 -34.81 8.66 8.62
C SER A 11 -35.32 10.06 8.28
N SER A 12 -34.65 10.76 7.36
CA SER A 12 -34.99 12.14 6.98
C SER A 12 -36.12 12.24 5.95
N ASN A 13 -36.41 11.17 5.20
CA ASN A 13 -37.42 11.15 4.14
C ASN A 13 -38.24 9.83 4.16
N PRO A 14 -39.39 9.79 4.87
CA PRO A 14 -40.18 8.57 5.04
C PRO A 14 -40.74 8.02 3.72
N HIS A 15 -41.17 8.89 2.80
CA HIS A 15 -41.65 8.46 1.49
C HIS A 15 -40.56 7.81 0.61
N PHE A 16 -39.30 8.24 0.77
CA PHE A 16 -38.17 7.62 0.07
C PHE A 16 -37.82 6.26 0.67
N ALA A 17 -37.97 6.10 1.99
CA ALA A 17 -37.83 4.81 2.65
C ALA A 17 -38.89 3.80 2.18
N ASP A 18 -40.15 4.22 2.09
CA ASP A 18 -41.24 3.37 1.59
C ASP A 18 -41.02 2.96 0.12
N PHE A 19 -40.61 3.91 -0.72
CA PHE A 19 -40.29 3.63 -2.13
C PHE A 19 -39.08 2.70 -2.28
N TYR A 20 -38.02 2.90 -1.48
CA TYR A 20 -36.86 2.03 -1.45
C TYR A 20 -37.21 0.62 -0.95
N HIS A 21 -38.08 0.52 0.06
CA HIS A 21 -38.65 -0.75 0.51
C HIS A 21 -39.47 -1.43 -0.59
N GLN A 22 -40.29 -0.70 -1.34
CA GLN A 22 -41.05 -1.26 -2.46
C GLN A 22 -40.13 -1.74 -3.61
N LEU A 23 -39.09 -0.97 -3.96
CA LEU A 23 -38.12 -1.35 -4.98
C LEU A 23 -37.32 -2.60 -4.59
N THR A 24 -36.86 -2.68 -3.35
CA THR A 24 -36.11 -3.84 -2.85
C THR A 24 -36.99 -5.07 -2.63
N THR A 25 -38.27 -4.88 -2.28
CA THR A 25 -39.22 -5.99 -2.07
C THR A 25 -39.87 -6.49 -3.36
N GLN A 26 -40.07 -5.66 -4.38
CA GLN A 26 -40.78 -6.07 -5.59
C GLN A 26 -39.89 -6.20 -6.82
N HIS A 27 -38.86 -5.37 -6.98
CA HIS A 27 -38.17 -5.24 -8.27
C HIS A 27 -36.70 -5.66 -8.25
N ILE A 28 -35.98 -5.53 -7.13
CA ILE A 28 -34.52 -5.70 -7.09
C ILE A 28 -34.13 -6.93 -6.26
N ALA A 29 -33.25 -7.78 -6.79
CA ALA A 29 -32.59 -8.87 -6.06
C ALA A 29 -31.35 -8.35 -5.32
N SER A 30 -30.75 -9.17 -4.43
CA SER A 30 -29.58 -8.81 -3.59
C SER A 30 -28.37 -8.24 -4.35
N ASP A 31 -28.33 -8.47 -5.67
CA ASP A 31 -27.21 -8.20 -6.56
C ASP A 31 -27.49 -7.00 -7.51
N GLY A 32 -28.60 -6.29 -7.32
CA GLY A 32 -28.96 -5.10 -8.12
C GLY A 32 -29.66 -5.39 -9.45
N THR A 33 -29.91 -6.65 -9.78
CA THR A 33 -30.66 -7.08 -10.98
C THR A 33 -32.16 -7.19 -10.72
N THR A 34 -32.97 -7.11 -11.78
CA THR A 34 -34.42 -7.31 -11.66
C THR A 34 -34.74 -8.75 -11.25
N LYS A 35 -35.73 -8.94 -10.37
CA LYS A 35 -36.09 -10.29 -9.86
C LYS A 35 -36.44 -11.28 -10.98
N SER A 36 -37.10 -10.83 -12.05
CA SER A 36 -37.38 -11.66 -13.23
C SER A 36 -36.11 -12.15 -13.91
N LEU A 37 -35.14 -11.26 -14.12
CA LEU A 37 -33.86 -11.59 -14.74
C LEU A 37 -33.00 -12.49 -13.83
N ALA A 38 -33.05 -12.29 -12.52
CA ALA A 38 -32.37 -13.15 -11.55
C ALA A 38 -32.97 -14.57 -11.51
N GLU A 39 -34.30 -14.71 -11.65
CA GLU A 39 -34.98 -15.99 -11.76
C GLU A 39 -34.73 -16.68 -13.10
N GLU A 40 -34.76 -15.93 -14.21
CA GLU A 40 -34.38 -16.43 -15.53
C GLU A 40 -32.91 -16.86 -15.58
N ALA A 41 -31.99 -16.08 -14.99
CA ALA A 41 -30.58 -16.45 -14.89
C ALA A 41 -30.37 -17.70 -14.02
N LYS A 42 -31.14 -17.87 -12.93
CA LYS A 42 -31.12 -19.10 -12.12
C LYS A 42 -31.67 -20.30 -12.89
N LYS A 43 -32.75 -20.13 -13.66
CA LYS A 43 -33.33 -21.18 -14.51
C LYS A 43 -32.39 -21.54 -15.66
N ALA A 44 -31.79 -20.55 -16.32
CA ALA A 44 -30.80 -20.74 -17.37
C ALA A 44 -29.57 -21.49 -16.83
N ARG A 45 -29.02 -21.09 -15.66
CA ARG A 45 -27.91 -21.80 -15.02
C ARG A 45 -28.24 -23.26 -14.71
N LYS A 46 -29.45 -23.52 -14.18
CA LYS A 46 -29.91 -24.91 -13.93
C LYS A 46 -30.05 -25.70 -15.24
N CYS A 47 -30.68 -25.12 -16.26
CA CYS A 47 -30.87 -25.77 -17.56
C CYS A 47 -29.53 -26.06 -18.26
N THR A 48 -28.59 -25.10 -18.24
CA THR A 48 -27.23 -25.30 -18.77
C THR A 48 -26.45 -26.35 -17.98
N GLN A 49 -26.64 -26.40 -16.66
CA GLN A 49 -25.96 -27.36 -15.81
C GLN A 49 -26.51 -28.78 -15.99
N GLU A 50 -27.81 -28.93 -16.24
CA GLU A 50 -28.44 -30.21 -16.58
C GLU A 50 -28.04 -30.70 -17.97
N VAL A 51 -28.02 -29.82 -18.98
CA VAL A 51 -27.54 -30.17 -20.34
C VAL A 51 -26.07 -30.55 -20.30
N TYR A 52 -25.22 -29.73 -19.67
CA TYR A 52 -23.79 -30.04 -19.50
C TYR A 52 -23.57 -31.36 -18.76
N PHE A 53 -24.38 -31.67 -17.75
CA PHE A 53 -24.27 -32.93 -17.02
C PHE A 53 -24.62 -34.14 -17.89
N LYS A 54 -25.64 -34.02 -18.76
CA LYS A 54 -26.00 -35.06 -19.73
C LYS A 54 -24.91 -35.26 -20.77
N ASP A 55 -24.44 -34.19 -21.41
CA ASP A 55 -23.38 -34.25 -22.42
C ASP A 55 -22.08 -34.81 -21.82
N LYS A 56 -21.79 -34.46 -20.55
CA LYS A 56 -20.65 -35.00 -19.82
C LYS A 56 -20.79 -36.50 -19.54
N ILE A 57 -21.98 -36.98 -19.18
CA ILE A 57 -22.22 -38.41 -18.99
C ILE A 57 -22.02 -39.14 -20.31
N GLU A 58 -22.64 -38.65 -21.39
CA GLU A 58 -22.53 -39.25 -22.72
C GLU A 58 -21.07 -39.28 -23.21
N TYR A 59 -20.31 -38.20 -22.99
CA TYR A 59 -18.89 -38.16 -23.27
C TYR A 59 -18.10 -39.19 -22.45
N LEU A 60 -18.37 -39.31 -21.16
CA LEU A 60 -17.67 -40.26 -20.29
C LEU A 60 -18.02 -41.72 -20.62
N GLU A 61 -19.26 -42.00 -21.02
CA GLU A 61 -19.68 -43.30 -21.52
C GLU A 61 -18.93 -43.67 -22.81
N ASN A 62 -18.86 -42.74 -23.76
CA ASN A 62 -18.12 -42.93 -25.01
C ASN A 62 -16.61 -43.10 -24.77
N LEU A 63 -16.03 -42.34 -23.85
CA LEU A 63 -14.62 -42.44 -23.47
C LEU A 63 -14.31 -43.77 -22.75
N ALA A 64 -15.22 -44.26 -21.90
CA ALA A 64 -15.08 -45.56 -21.28
C ALA A 64 -15.06 -46.68 -22.33
N LEU A 65 -16.00 -46.65 -23.29
CA LEU A 65 -16.04 -47.61 -24.39
C LEU A 65 -14.78 -47.55 -25.25
N TYR A 66 -14.32 -46.35 -25.60
CA TYR A 66 -13.08 -46.14 -26.37
C TYR A 66 -11.85 -46.72 -25.65
N ASN A 67 -11.70 -46.45 -24.34
CA ASN A 67 -10.59 -47.00 -23.56
C ASN A 67 -10.63 -48.53 -23.47
N GLU A 68 -11.81 -49.14 -23.34
CA GLU A 68 -11.90 -50.61 -23.36
C GLU A 68 -11.56 -51.18 -24.75
N LEU A 69 -11.99 -50.53 -25.83
CA LEU A 69 -11.62 -50.94 -27.19
C LEU A 69 -10.11 -50.81 -27.43
N GLN A 70 -9.48 -49.76 -26.92
CA GLN A 70 -8.03 -49.58 -26.98
C GLN A 70 -7.29 -50.65 -26.16
N ILE A 71 -7.76 -50.97 -24.96
CA ILE A 71 -7.17 -52.04 -24.14
C ILE A 71 -7.35 -53.40 -24.80
N LEU A 72 -8.47 -53.65 -25.49
CA LEU A 72 -8.68 -54.87 -26.27
C LEU A 72 -7.78 -54.94 -27.51
N ALA A 73 -7.50 -53.80 -28.16
CA ALA A 73 -6.51 -53.74 -29.23
C ALA A 73 -5.12 -54.12 -28.71
N MET A 74 -4.69 -53.55 -27.58
CA MET A 74 -3.38 -53.85 -26.96
C MET A 74 -3.26 -55.30 -26.46
N GLN A 75 -4.27 -55.82 -25.75
CA GLN A 75 -4.27 -57.23 -25.29
C GLN A 75 -4.43 -58.23 -26.43
N GLY A 76 -4.98 -57.77 -27.55
CA GLY A 76 -5.10 -58.50 -28.79
C GLY A 76 -3.78 -58.83 -29.43
N GLU A 77 -2.86 -57.87 -29.43
CA GLU A 77 -1.49 -58.05 -29.90
C GLU A 77 -0.75 -59.09 -29.03
N GLU A 78 -0.85 -58.98 -27.70
CA GLU A 78 -0.23 -59.92 -26.76
C GLU A 78 -0.78 -61.36 -26.86
N LYS A 79 -2.07 -61.53 -27.16
CA LYS A 79 -2.71 -62.86 -27.33
C LYS A 79 -2.50 -63.45 -28.72
N ALA A 80 -2.29 -62.61 -29.73
CA ALA A 80 -2.00 -63.03 -31.11
C ALA A 80 -0.59 -63.64 -31.25
N GLU A 81 0.34 -63.28 -30.36
CA GLU A 81 1.67 -63.90 -30.30
C GLU A 81 1.64 -65.29 -29.67
N ASN A 82 0.71 -65.55 -28.76
CA ASN A 82 0.67 -66.78 -27.95
C ASN A 82 -0.29 -67.87 -28.48
N THR A 83 -1.28 -67.52 -29.30
CA THR A 83 -2.19 -68.51 -29.91
C THR A 83 -2.54 -68.13 -31.35
N GLY A 84 -2.20 -68.98 -32.31
CA GLY A 84 -2.39 -68.76 -33.76
C GLY A 84 -3.84 -68.82 -34.25
N LEU A 85 -4.74 -68.02 -33.67
CA LEU A 85 -6.12 -67.89 -34.14
C LEU A 85 -6.22 -66.75 -35.16
N THR A 86 -6.08 -67.12 -36.44
CA THR A 86 -6.01 -66.22 -37.60
C THR A 86 -7.24 -65.33 -37.82
N HIS A 87 -8.41 -65.70 -37.30
CA HIS A 87 -9.62 -64.89 -37.37
C HIS A 87 -9.59 -63.69 -36.42
N ASN A 88 -9.14 -63.88 -35.17
CA ASN A 88 -9.01 -62.80 -34.19
C ASN A 88 -7.96 -61.78 -34.63
N LYS A 89 -6.87 -62.21 -35.28
CA LYS A 89 -5.83 -61.28 -35.75
C LYS A 89 -6.35 -60.32 -36.83
N LYS A 90 -7.18 -60.82 -37.75
CA LYS A 90 -7.76 -59.98 -38.81
C LYS A 90 -8.83 -59.03 -38.29
N THR A 91 -9.69 -59.47 -37.36
CA THR A 91 -10.72 -58.61 -36.72
C THR A 91 -10.11 -57.54 -35.82
N LEU A 92 -8.89 -57.75 -35.34
CA LEU A 92 -8.23 -56.87 -34.37
C LEU A 92 -7.32 -55.84 -35.05
N LEU A 93 -6.60 -56.23 -36.11
CA LEU A 93 -5.97 -55.27 -37.04
C LEU A 93 -7.02 -54.37 -37.69
N ALA A 94 -8.17 -54.95 -38.02
CA ALA A 94 -9.35 -54.24 -38.46
C ALA A 94 -9.87 -53.22 -37.44
N LEU A 95 -9.93 -53.60 -36.16
CA LEU A 95 -10.39 -52.72 -35.08
C LEU A 95 -9.41 -51.56 -34.84
N ASP A 96 -8.11 -51.84 -34.87
CA ASP A 96 -7.04 -50.84 -34.72
C ASP A 96 -7.04 -49.82 -35.88
N GLN A 97 -7.25 -50.30 -37.11
CA GLN A 97 -7.42 -49.43 -38.28
C GLN A 97 -8.69 -48.55 -38.20
N VAL A 98 -9.77 -49.06 -37.61
CA VAL A 98 -11.00 -48.29 -37.38
C VAL A 98 -10.82 -47.29 -36.22
N LEU A 99 -10.09 -47.65 -35.17
CA LEU A 99 -9.80 -46.80 -34.02
C LEU A 99 -8.92 -45.62 -34.43
N SER A 100 -7.80 -45.88 -35.10
CA SER A 100 -6.91 -44.86 -35.66
C SER A 100 -7.64 -43.93 -36.63
N TYR A 101 -8.53 -44.45 -37.47
CA TYR A 101 -9.38 -43.62 -38.32
C TYR A 101 -10.33 -42.72 -37.50
N SER A 102 -10.95 -43.24 -36.44
CA SER A 102 -11.85 -42.45 -35.59
C SER A 102 -11.11 -41.35 -34.82
N GLU A 103 -9.88 -41.62 -34.37
CA GLU A 103 -9.00 -40.63 -33.73
C GLU A 103 -8.63 -39.54 -34.71
N ILE A 104 -8.18 -39.92 -35.91
CA ILE A 104 -7.85 -38.99 -36.98
C ILE A 104 -9.07 -38.10 -37.26
N LYS A 105 -10.26 -38.69 -37.45
CA LYS A 105 -11.52 -37.95 -37.67
C LYS A 105 -11.88 -37.00 -36.53
N GLN A 106 -11.71 -37.40 -35.27
CA GLN A 106 -11.96 -36.52 -34.12
C GLN A 106 -10.96 -35.36 -34.07
N HIS A 107 -9.68 -35.61 -34.34
CA HIS A 107 -8.67 -34.56 -34.43
C HIS A 107 -8.97 -33.57 -35.57
N TRP A 108 -9.49 -34.03 -36.71
CA TRP A 108 -9.98 -33.16 -37.78
C TRP A 108 -11.20 -32.35 -37.36
N THR A 109 -12.17 -32.95 -36.67
CA THR A 109 -13.39 -32.26 -36.19
C THR A 109 -13.07 -31.21 -35.12
N LEU A 110 -12.08 -31.47 -34.27
CA LEU A 110 -11.58 -30.48 -33.31
C LEU A 110 -10.84 -29.33 -34.00
N SER A 111 -10.18 -29.63 -35.13
CA SER A 111 -9.45 -28.66 -35.94
C SER A 111 -10.39 -27.80 -36.82
N SER A 112 -11.54 -28.33 -37.25
CA SER A 112 -12.53 -27.58 -38.04
C SER A 112 -13.31 -26.55 -37.22
N ALA A 113 -13.40 -26.70 -35.89
CA ALA A 113 -13.94 -25.68 -35.00
C ALA A 113 -13.09 -24.38 -34.97
N PHE A 114 -11.89 -24.39 -35.55
CA PHE A 114 -10.95 -23.26 -35.53
C PHE A 114 -10.70 -22.58 -36.89
N GLN A 115 -11.35 -22.96 -38.01
CA GLN A 115 -11.08 -22.33 -39.32
C GLN A 115 -12.30 -22.16 -40.22
N ASP A 116 -12.69 -20.88 -40.42
CA ASP A 116 -13.56 -20.36 -41.49
C ASP A 116 -12.83 -20.24 -42.85
N SER A 117 -11.87 -21.12 -43.15
CA SER A 117 -11.15 -21.05 -44.43
C SER A 117 -10.70 -22.43 -44.89
N ASP A 118 -11.00 -22.72 -46.16
CA ASP A 118 -10.65 -23.87 -46.98
C ASP A 118 -9.14 -24.16 -47.06
N ILE A 119 -8.46 -24.37 -45.93
CA ILE A 119 -7.03 -24.65 -45.89
C ILE A 119 -6.77 -25.82 -44.95
N THR A 120 -6.88 -27.02 -45.50
CA THR A 120 -6.39 -28.27 -44.92
C THR A 120 -4.86 -28.23 -44.82
N LEU A 121 -4.31 -28.43 -43.63
CA LEU A 121 -2.87 -28.36 -43.33
C LEU A 121 -1.99 -29.35 -44.13
N LEU A 122 -2.58 -30.23 -44.95
CA LEU A 122 -1.90 -31.10 -45.91
C LEU A 122 -2.66 -31.31 -47.24
N GLY A 123 -3.71 -30.54 -47.53
CA GLY A 123 -4.46 -30.68 -48.80
C GLY A 123 -5.19 -32.02 -49.01
N LEU A 124 -5.38 -32.84 -47.98
CA LEU A 124 -6.27 -34.01 -48.05
C LEU A 124 -7.71 -33.57 -47.80
N GLN A 125 -8.62 -33.90 -48.72
CA GLN A 125 -10.07 -33.70 -48.52
C GLN A 125 -10.68 -34.89 -47.77
N GLU A 126 -11.80 -34.68 -47.07
CA GLU A 126 -12.50 -35.73 -46.30
C GLU A 126 -12.92 -36.91 -47.19
N GLU A 127 -13.14 -36.63 -48.47
CA GLU A 127 -13.57 -37.57 -49.50
C GLU A 127 -12.46 -38.55 -49.92
N ASP A 128 -11.20 -38.12 -49.96
CA ASP A 128 -10.06 -38.96 -50.40
C ASP A 128 -9.69 -40.04 -49.35
N LEU A 129 -10.00 -39.79 -48.07
CA LEU A 129 -9.80 -40.73 -46.96
C LEU A 129 -10.97 -41.72 -46.80
N CYS A 130 -12.17 -41.39 -47.29
CA CYS A 130 -13.35 -42.26 -47.16
C CYS A 130 -13.44 -43.34 -48.25
N MET A 131 -12.92 -43.09 -49.45
CA MET A 131 -12.97 -44.04 -50.57
C MET A 131 -12.31 -45.41 -50.31
N PRO A 132 -11.14 -45.51 -49.65
CA PRO A 132 -10.55 -46.81 -49.29
C PRO A 132 -11.37 -47.58 -48.26
N ILE A 133 -12.24 -46.89 -47.50
CA ILE A 133 -12.92 -47.42 -46.34
C ILE A 133 -14.28 -48.01 -46.73
N GLU A 134 -15.01 -47.44 -47.68
CA GLU A 134 -16.31 -47.96 -48.13
C GLU A 134 -16.21 -49.36 -48.78
N ASP A 135 -15.11 -49.64 -49.47
CA ASP A 135 -14.85 -50.97 -50.04
C ASP A 135 -14.38 -51.99 -48.99
N TYR A 136 -13.66 -51.55 -47.95
CA TYR A 136 -13.35 -52.40 -46.78
C TYR A 136 -14.58 -52.62 -45.87
N LEU A 137 -15.47 -51.62 -45.72
CA LEU A 137 -16.69 -51.69 -44.89
C LEU A 137 -17.73 -52.69 -45.41
N ARG A 138 -17.75 -52.98 -46.71
CA ARG A 138 -18.64 -54.00 -47.31
C ARG A 138 -18.27 -55.42 -46.89
N ASP A 139 -16.99 -55.78 -46.99
CA ASP A 139 -16.49 -57.07 -46.48
C ASP A 139 -16.58 -57.16 -44.94
N PHE A 140 -16.44 -56.01 -44.27
CA PHE A 140 -16.62 -55.88 -42.84
C PHE A 140 -18.06 -55.92 -42.36
N SER A 141 -19.09 -55.72 -43.18
CA SER A 141 -20.49 -55.72 -42.68
C SER A 141 -20.95 -57.12 -42.24
N ILE A 142 -20.49 -58.15 -42.95
CA ILE A 142 -20.76 -59.57 -42.60
C ILE A 142 -19.89 -59.99 -41.41
N LEU A 143 -18.64 -59.51 -41.35
CA LEU A 143 -17.73 -59.77 -40.23
C LEU A 143 -18.12 -59.00 -38.96
N MET A 144 -18.66 -57.78 -39.09
CA MET A 144 -19.13 -56.91 -38.01
C MET A 144 -20.27 -57.55 -37.23
N GLN A 145 -21.16 -58.31 -37.86
CA GLN A 145 -22.31 -58.84 -37.14
C GLN A 145 -21.90 -59.96 -36.17
N ILE A 146 -20.97 -60.83 -36.60
CA ILE A 146 -20.43 -61.93 -35.80
C ILE A 146 -19.39 -61.42 -34.79
N SER A 147 -18.50 -60.52 -35.22
CA SER A 147 -17.46 -59.95 -34.34
C SER A 147 -17.99 -58.88 -33.40
N LYS A 148 -19.07 -58.14 -33.70
CA LYS A 148 -19.67 -57.19 -32.73
C LYS A 148 -20.28 -57.91 -31.55
N GLU A 149 -20.92 -59.05 -31.75
CA GLU A 149 -21.48 -59.82 -30.62
C GLU A 149 -20.36 -60.38 -29.73
N GLU A 150 -19.28 -60.89 -30.32
CA GLU A 150 -18.10 -61.38 -29.58
C GLU A 150 -17.31 -60.23 -28.91
N ILE A 151 -17.11 -59.09 -29.59
CA ILE A 151 -16.46 -57.89 -29.05
C ILE A 151 -17.31 -57.27 -27.95
N LEU A 152 -18.64 -57.15 -28.14
CA LEU A 152 -19.53 -56.64 -27.11
C LEU A 152 -19.50 -57.53 -25.86
N SER A 153 -19.58 -58.85 -26.03
CA SER A 153 -19.51 -59.78 -24.89
C SER A 153 -18.15 -59.74 -24.17
N THR A 154 -17.05 -59.49 -24.88
CA THR A 154 -15.72 -59.39 -24.28
C THR A 154 -15.52 -58.05 -23.57
N VAL A 155 -15.98 -56.94 -24.15
CA VAL A 155 -16.02 -55.61 -23.51
C VAL A 155 -16.87 -55.66 -22.23
N GLU A 156 -18.07 -56.23 -22.30
CA GLU A 156 -18.96 -56.37 -21.14
C GLU A 156 -18.29 -57.19 -20.03
N ASN A 157 -17.64 -58.31 -20.37
CA ASN A 157 -16.94 -59.14 -19.40
C ASN A 157 -15.72 -58.42 -18.78
N GLN A 158 -15.03 -57.54 -19.50
CA GLN A 158 -13.92 -56.75 -18.95
C GLN A 158 -14.42 -55.61 -18.05
N LEU A 159 -15.49 -54.92 -18.44
CA LEU A 159 -16.14 -53.91 -17.61
C LEU A 159 -16.66 -54.53 -16.30
N ILE A 160 -17.28 -55.70 -16.36
CA ILE A 160 -17.72 -56.43 -15.17
C ILE A 160 -16.53 -56.77 -14.26
N LYS A 161 -15.39 -57.21 -14.81
CA LYS A 161 -14.18 -57.48 -14.02
C LYS A 161 -13.63 -56.22 -13.34
N LYS A 162 -13.55 -55.09 -14.05
CA LYS A 162 -13.10 -53.81 -13.46
C LYS A 162 -14.05 -53.33 -12.36
N CYS A 163 -15.37 -53.45 -12.57
CA CYS A 163 -16.35 -53.16 -11.54
C CYS A 163 -16.22 -54.09 -10.32
N GLU A 164 -15.93 -55.38 -10.54
CA GLU A 164 -15.65 -56.35 -9.48
C GLU A 164 -14.35 -56.02 -8.72
N GLU A 165 -13.29 -55.59 -9.39
CA GLU A 165 -12.01 -55.18 -8.78
C GLU A 165 -12.18 -53.94 -7.91
N ILE A 166 -12.90 -52.93 -8.39
CA ILE A 166 -13.21 -51.72 -7.62
C ILE A 166 -14.05 -52.07 -6.39
N ALA A 167 -15.04 -52.95 -6.54
CA ALA A 167 -15.85 -53.43 -5.42
C ALA A 167 -15.01 -54.23 -4.41
N LYS A 168 -14.10 -55.10 -4.88
CA LYS A 168 -13.18 -55.84 -4.01
C LYS A 168 -12.23 -54.93 -3.24
N PHE A 169 -11.70 -53.88 -3.87
CA PHE A 169 -10.83 -52.91 -3.20
C PHE A 169 -11.54 -52.20 -2.04
N TYR A 170 -12.80 -51.84 -2.24
CA TYR A 170 -13.58 -51.12 -1.24
C TYR A 170 -14.14 -52.02 -0.13
N TYR A 171 -14.73 -53.17 -0.50
CA TYR A 171 -15.42 -54.04 0.45
C TYR A 171 -14.55 -55.17 1.04
N LYS A 172 -13.36 -55.46 0.46
CA LYS A 172 -12.39 -56.50 0.88
C LYS A 172 -12.92 -57.94 1.07
N GLU A 173 -14.22 -58.19 0.87
CA GLU A 173 -14.87 -59.49 1.05
C GLU A 173 -14.95 -60.29 -0.27
N GLU A 174 -14.55 -61.55 -0.24
CA GLU A 174 -14.83 -62.53 -1.29
C GLU A 174 -16.31 -62.94 -1.24
N SER A 175 -17.13 -62.36 -2.10
CA SER A 175 -18.52 -62.76 -2.28
C SER A 175 -18.87 -62.94 -3.76
N ASN A 176 -19.97 -63.64 -4.04
CA ASN A 176 -20.40 -64.03 -5.39
C ASN A 176 -20.35 -62.86 -6.38
N LYS A 177 -19.90 -63.12 -7.62
CA LYS A 177 -19.77 -62.13 -8.72
C LYS A 177 -21.00 -61.23 -8.91
N LYS A 178 -22.21 -61.80 -8.80
CA LYS A 178 -23.49 -61.06 -8.86
C LYS A 178 -23.69 -60.11 -7.67
N LEU A 179 -23.22 -60.47 -6.47
CA LEU A 179 -23.29 -59.61 -5.29
C LEU A 179 -22.24 -58.50 -5.35
N LEU A 180 -21.06 -58.75 -5.92
CA LEU A 180 -20.04 -57.72 -6.16
C LEU A 180 -20.52 -56.68 -7.17
N PHE A 181 -21.18 -57.10 -8.25
CA PHE A 181 -21.79 -56.18 -9.21
C PHE A 181 -22.91 -55.34 -8.57
N ALA A 182 -23.79 -55.95 -7.77
CA ALA A 182 -24.80 -55.21 -7.02
C ALA A 182 -24.19 -54.22 -6.00
N LYS A 183 -23.09 -54.62 -5.32
CA LYS A 183 -22.32 -53.76 -4.41
C LYS A 183 -21.61 -52.61 -5.16
N ALA A 184 -21.18 -52.82 -6.41
CA ALA A 184 -20.57 -51.78 -7.25
C ALA A 184 -21.59 -50.69 -7.64
N ILE A 185 -22.83 -51.07 -7.95
CA ILE A 185 -23.91 -50.09 -8.23
C ILE A 185 -24.23 -49.26 -6.97
N GLN A 186 -24.18 -49.88 -5.79
CA GLN A 186 -24.39 -49.18 -4.52
C GLN A 186 -23.22 -48.25 -4.16
N LEU A 187 -22.02 -48.49 -4.70
CA LEU A 187 -20.84 -47.67 -4.44
C LEU A 187 -21.04 -46.22 -4.90
N ASN A 188 -21.74 -45.97 -6.02
CA ASN A 188 -22.02 -44.61 -6.47
C ASN A 188 -22.87 -43.82 -5.45
N LYS A 189 -23.87 -44.47 -4.83
CA LYS A 189 -24.67 -43.88 -3.75
C LYS A 189 -23.83 -43.60 -2.50
N VAL A 190 -22.92 -44.50 -2.15
CA VAL A 190 -22.00 -44.31 -1.02
C VAL A 190 -21.01 -43.17 -1.29
N VAL A 191 -20.43 -43.11 -2.49
CA VAL A 191 -19.50 -42.05 -2.89
C VAL A 191 -20.18 -40.69 -2.91
N SER A 192 -21.37 -40.57 -3.49
CA SER A 192 -22.15 -39.33 -3.47
C SER A 192 -22.54 -38.90 -2.06
N SER A 193 -22.97 -39.83 -1.19
CA SER A 193 -23.23 -39.50 0.22
C SER A 193 -21.96 -39.05 0.96
N ARG A 194 -20.79 -39.63 0.63
CA ARG A 194 -19.53 -39.27 1.27
C ARG A 194 -18.99 -37.94 0.78
N THR A 195 -19.13 -37.63 -0.51
CA THR A 195 -18.75 -36.32 -1.06
C THR A 195 -19.64 -35.22 -0.50
N GLU A 196 -20.94 -35.47 -0.31
CA GLU A 196 -21.85 -34.55 0.35
C GLU A 196 -21.46 -34.30 1.83
N ASN A 197 -21.17 -35.37 2.57
CA ASN A 197 -20.68 -35.27 3.94
C ASN A 197 -19.34 -34.49 4.02
N LEU A 198 -18.40 -34.78 3.11
CA LEU A 198 -17.13 -34.03 3.04
C LEU A 198 -17.36 -32.55 2.71
N ARG A 199 -18.32 -32.23 1.84
CA ARG A 199 -18.69 -30.84 1.56
C ARG A 199 -19.26 -30.15 2.79
N SER A 200 -20.16 -30.80 3.53
CA SER A 200 -20.73 -30.24 4.76
C SER A 200 -19.65 -29.97 5.81
N VAL A 201 -18.76 -30.93 6.07
CA VAL A 201 -17.64 -30.76 7.01
C VAL A 201 -16.67 -29.67 6.55
N ASN A 202 -16.43 -29.54 5.25
CA ASN A 202 -15.57 -28.48 4.72
C ASN A 202 -16.22 -27.09 4.92
N LEU A 203 -17.54 -27.00 4.72
CA LEU A 203 -18.31 -25.78 4.96
C LEU A 203 -18.29 -25.40 6.45
N ASP A 204 -18.46 -26.38 7.34
CA ASP A 204 -18.36 -26.20 8.79
C ASP A 204 -16.95 -25.73 9.19
N ALA A 205 -15.90 -26.37 8.66
CA ALA A 205 -14.51 -25.98 8.90
C ALA A 205 -14.19 -24.56 8.39
N LEU A 206 -14.83 -24.13 7.29
CA LEU A 206 -14.69 -22.79 6.76
C LEU A 206 -15.42 -21.77 7.65
N ASN A 207 -16.61 -22.11 8.13
CA ASN A 207 -17.34 -21.28 9.11
C ASN A 207 -16.57 -21.15 10.42
N ASP A 208 -15.95 -22.22 10.92
CA ASP A 208 -15.11 -22.17 12.11
C ASP A 208 -13.89 -21.26 11.91
N LYS A 209 -13.24 -21.32 10.74
CA LYS A 209 -12.15 -20.40 10.38
C LYS A 209 -12.62 -18.94 10.32
N ASN A 210 -13.79 -18.68 9.76
CA ASN A 210 -14.36 -17.33 9.72
C ASN A 210 -14.68 -16.82 11.12
N ARG A 211 -15.27 -17.65 11.97
CA ARG A 211 -15.53 -17.30 13.38
C ARG A 211 -14.24 -17.00 14.15
N LEU A 212 -13.17 -17.77 13.90
CA LEU A 212 -11.86 -17.48 14.47
C LEU A 212 -11.29 -16.15 13.95
N ALA A 213 -11.48 -15.84 12.66
CA ALA A 213 -11.05 -14.57 12.09
C ALA A 213 -11.84 -13.38 12.68
N GLU A 214 -13.15 -13.53 12.90
CA GLU A 214 -13.98 -12.53 13.58
C GLU A 214 -13.50 -12.29 15.02
N LEU A 215 -13.28 -13.37 15.79
CA LEU A 215 -12.72 -13.26 17.13
C LEU A 215 -11.35 -12.57 17.12
N LEU A 216 -10.46 -12.94 16.20
CA LEU A 216 -9.14 -12.32 16.08
C LEU A 216 -9.24 -10.84 15.73
N ALA A 217 -10.17 -10.46 14.84
CA ALA A 217 -10.43 -9.06 14.52
C ALA A 217 -10.92 -8.29 15.75
N ASP A 218 -11.77 -8.89 16.56
CA ASP A 218 -12.25 -8.25 17.81
C ASP A 218 -11.12 -8.16 18.86
N TYR A 219 -10.28 -9.18 19.00
CA TYR A 219 -9.08 -9.09 19.84
C TYR A 219 -8.13 -7.96 19.38
N LEU A 220 -7.90 -7.82 18.07
CA LEU A 220 -7.07 -6.76 17.53
C LEU A 220 -7.68 -5.36 17.77
N LYS A 221 -9.01 -5.22 17.69
CA LYS A 221 -9.68 -3.95 18.03
C LYS A 221 -9.45 -3.57 19.49
N VAL A 222 -9.67 -4.50 20.42
CA VAL A 222 -9.44 -4.25 21.85
C VAL A 222 -7.98 -3.88 22.11
N ILE A 223 -7.02 -4.56 21.47
CA ILE A 223 -5.60 -4.20 21.59
C ILE A 223 -5.34 -2.78 21.06
N SER A 224 -5.96 -2.40 19.95
CA SER A 224 -5.80 -1.06 19.39
C SER A 224 -6.38 0.03 20.30
N GLU A 225 -7.54 -0.23 20.93
CA GLU A 225 -8.15 0.69 21.90
C GLU A 225 -7.23 0.87 23.11
N ILE A 226 -6.73 -0.22 23.69
CA ILE A 226 -5.78 -0.16 24.82
C ILE A 226 -4.49 0.57 24.42
N LEU A 227 -4.00 0.38 23.19
CA LEU A 227 -2.79 1.08 22.71
C LEU A 227 -3.02 2.58 22.59
N ILE A 228 -4.20 3.00 22.12
CA ILE A 228 -4.58 4.42 22.03
C ILE A 228 -4.71 5.02 23.44
N ASP A 229 -5.36 4.32 24.36
CA ASP A 229 -5.49 4.75 25.75
C ASP A 229 -4.12 4.87 26.44
N LEU A 230 -3.23 3.90 26.22
CA LEU A 230 -1.87 3.94 26.76
C LEU A 230 -1.04 5.06 26.13
N TRP A 231 -1.22 5.31 24.82
CA TRP A 231 -0.56 6.42 24.14
C TRP A 231 -1.00 7.77 24.68
N THR A 232 -2.32 7.99 24.82
CA THR A 232 -2.86 9.24 25.38
C THR A 232 -2.41 9.44 26.83
N MET A 233 -2.43 8.39 27.64
CA MET A 233 -1.90 8.44 29.01
C MET A 233 -0.39 8.75 29.05
N LEU A 234 0.40 8.16 28.14
CA LEU A 234 1.83 8.44 28.02
C LEU A 234 2.07 9.88 27.56
N GLU A 235 1.28 10.37 26.61
CA GLU A 235 1.37 11.73 26.10
C GLU A 235 1.03 12.75 27.20
N GLU A 236 -0.07 12.53 27.92
CA GLU A 236 -0.44 13.33 29.08
C GLU A 236 0.65 13.28 30.16
N PHE A 237 1.12 12.09 30.54
CA PHE A 237 2.10 11.99 31.61
C PHE A 237 3.47 12.55 31.20
N LYS A 238 3.95 12.25 30.00
CA LYS A 238 5.28 12.66 29.55
C LYS A 238 5.33 14.13 29.19
N TYR A 239 4.33 14.65 28.46
CA TYR A 239 4.39 16.05 28.03
C TYR A 239 3.81 16.99 29.06
N ARG A 240 2.64 16.69 29.63
CA ARG A 240 1.98 17.62 30.56
C ARG A 240 2.72 17.72 31.88
N ASN A 241 3.07 16.59 32.49
CA ASN A 241 3.73 16.59 33.80
C ASN A 241 5.18 17.09 33.70
N GLU A 242 5.95 16.68 32.68
CA GLU A 242 7.32 17.20 32.52
C GLU A 242 7.32 18.68 32.13
N PHE A 243 6.37 19.14 31.32
CA PHE A 243 6.23 20.57 31.04
C PHE A 243 5.87 21.33 32.32
N GLU A 244 4.89 20.88 33.09
CA GLU A 244 4.50 21.51 34.36
C GLU A 244 5.67 21.55 35.35
N LYS A 245 6.40 20.44 35.53
CA LYS A 245 7.62 20.42 36.34
C LYS A 245 8.65 21.43 35.83
N ASN A 246 8.92 21.46 34.53
CA ASN A 246 9.90 22.38 33.95
C ASN A 246 9.48 23.84 34.16
N THR A 247 8.20 24.17 33.98
CA THR A 247 7.71 25.54 34.26
C THR A 247 7.87 25.93 35.73
N ILE A 248 7.58 25.01 36.67
CA ILE A 248 7.77 25.25 38.11
C ILE A 248 9.26 25.41 38.43
N PHE A 249 10.14 24.59 37.83
CA PHE A 249 11.59 24.72 38.01
C PHE A 249 12.10 26.05 37.46
N ASP A 250 11.66 26.47 36.28
CA ASP A 250 12.05 27.74 35.68
C ASP A 250 11.59 28.93 36.53
N ASP A 251 10.37 28.89 37.07
CA ASP A 251 9.86 29.92 37.98
C ASP A 251 10.63 29.95 39.31
N TYR A 252 10.98 28.78 39.84
CA TYR A 252 11.81 28.65 41.04
C TYR A 252 13.21 29.23 40.82
N PHE A 253 13.88 28.88 39.73
CA PHE A 253 15.21 29.42 39.39
C PHE A 253 15.14 30.91 39.07
N SER A 254 14.12 31.38 38.36
CA SER A 254 13.86 32.80 38.11
C SER A 254 13.73 33.58 39.42
N SER A 255 13.00 33.03 40.38
CA SER A 255 12.84 33.61 41.72
C SER A 255 14.15 33.63 42.51
N ILE A 256 14.96 32.56 42.42
CA ILE A 256 16.30 32.52 43.02
C ILE A 256 17.20 33.59 42.40
N VAL A 257 17.25 33.68 41.07
CA VAL A 257 18.09 34.67 40.37
C VAL A 257 17.67 36.08 40.75
N LYS A 258 16.36 36.37 40.80
CA LYS A 258 15.84 37.66 41.29
C LYS A 258 16.26 37.92 42.73
N SER A 259 16.18 36.93 43.62
CA SER A 259 16.64 37.06 45.00
C SER A 259 18.14 37.32 45.10
N ILE A 260 18.97 36.64 44.32
CA ILE A 260 20.43 36.83 44.30
C ILE A 260 20.76 38.23 43.78
N LEU A 261 20.11 38.66 42.71
CA LEU A 261 20.28 39.99 42.13
C LEU A 261 19.90 41.08 43.14
N LEU A 262 18.80 40.88 43.87
CA LEU A 262 18.40 41.80 44.94
C LEU A 262 19.42 41.83 46.08
N LYS A 263 19.91 40.67 46.52
CA LYS A 263 20.98 40.58 47.54
C LYS A 263 22.26 41.30 47.08
N LEU A 264 22.66 41.13 45.82
CA LEU A 264 23.82 41.81 45.25
C LEU A 264 23.61 43.33 45.21
N ARG A 265 22.42 43.80 44.82
CA ARG A 265 22.08 45.24 44.88
C ARG A 265 22.15 45.79 46.30
N VAL A 266 21.63 45.07 47.28
CA VAL A 266 21.72 45.47 48.70
C VAL A 266 23.18 45.53 49.15
N LEU A 267 23.99 44.52 48.82
CA LEU A 267 25.42 44.53 49.13
C LEU A 267 26.15 45.70 48.48
N ARG A 268 25.83 46.03 47.23
CA ARG A 268 26.37 47.21 46.55
C ARG A 268 26.01 48.51 47.27
N ILE A 269 24.75 48.68 47.67
CA ILE A 269 24.32 49.87 48.41
C ILE A 269 25.01 49.93 49.77
N ASN A 270 25.10 48.82 50.50
CA ASN A 270 25.80 48.76 51.77
C ASN A 270 27.28 49.14 51.62
N ALA A 271 27.96 48.61 50.60
CA ALA A 271 29.36 48.98 50.31
C ALA A 271 29.49 50.48 49.98
N LEU A 272 28.57 51.05 49.20
CA LEU A 272 28.54 52.48 48.93
C LEU A 272 28.29 53.31 50.18
N MET A 273 27.40 52.87 51.08
CA MET A 273 27.16 53.55 52.36
C MET A 273 28.38 53.48 53.27
N THR A 274 29.13 52.38 53.27
CA THR A 274 30.38 52.25 54.04
C THR A 274 31.49 53.12 53.48
N ILE A 275 31.62 53.23 52.15
CA ILE A 275 32.64 54.08 51.52
C ILE A 275 32.29 55.56 51.66
N TYR A 276 31.03 55.91 51.43
CA TYR A 276 30.51 57.27 51.53
C TYR A 276 29.80 57.49 52.85
N ASP A 277 30.55 57.34 53.94
CA ASP A 277 30.04 57.71 55.26
C ASP A 277 29.77 59.23 55.32
N GLN A 278 28.90 59.64 56.24
CA GLN A 278 28.50 61.04 56.42
C GLN A 278 29.73 61.94 56.57
N ASP A 279 30.72 61.50 57.34
CA ASP A 279 31.98 62.21 57.58
C ASP A 279 32.80 62.39 56.28
N THR A 280 32.88 61.35 55.45
CA THR A 280 33.59 61.42 54.15
C THR A 280 32.89 62.35 53.17
N ASN A 281 31.56 62.37 53.16
CA ASN A 281 30.77 63.24 52.31
C ASN A 281 30.88 64.70 52.74
N GLU A 282 30.92 64.98 54.05
CA GLU A 282 31.15 66.32 54.58
C GLU A 282 32.56 66.81 54.27
N ALA A 283 33.58 65.96 54.43
CA ALA A 283 34.95 66.28 54.02
C ALA A 283 35.05 66.56 52.51
N LEU A 284 34.45 65.73 51.66
CA LEU A 284 34.39 65.94 50.20
C LEU A 284 33.68 67.24 49.82
N LYS A 285 32.58 67.59 50.52
CA LYS A 285 31.89 68.89 50.33
C LYS A 285 32.80 70.05 50.69
N SER A 286 33.48 69.99 51.83
CA SER A 286 34.42 71.04 52.25
C SER A 286 35.57 71.22 51.25
N ILE A 287 36.15 70.11 50.76
CA ILE A 287 37.21 70.16 49.74
C ILE A 287 36.68 70.78 48.45
N ARG A 288 35.50 70.37 47.99
CA ARG A 288 34.87 70.92 46.78
C ARG A 288 34.61 72.42 46.90
N ASP A 289 34.11 72.87 48.04
CA ASP A 289 33.79 74.28 48.26
C ASP A 289 35.08 75.11 48.32
N HIS A 290 36.14 74.60 48.95
CA HIS A 290 37.46 75.23 48.94
C HIS A 290 38.05 75.35 47.52
N LEU A 291 38.03 74.26 46.74
CA LEU A 291 38.50 74.28 45.34
C LEU A 291 37.71 75.27 44.48
N ARG A 292 36.39 75.39 44.69
CA ARG A 292 35.56 76.39 43.99
C ARG A 292 35.91 77.82 44.38
N ILE A 293 36.32 78.05 45.63
CA ILE A 293 36.79 79.37 46.06
C ILE A 293 38.12 79.68 45.37
N GLU A 294 39.08 78.76 45.39
CA GLU A 294 40.37 78.95 44.70
C GLU A 294 40.20 79.16 43.19
N GLU A 295 39.31 78.40 42.53
CA GLU A 295 39.02 78.56 41.11
C GLU A 295 38.47 79.96 40.83
N LYS A 296 37.55 80.45 41.67
CA LYS A 296 37.03 81.82 41.56
C LYS A 296 38.12 82.85 41.75
N GLU A 297 39.01 82.69 42.73
CA GLU A 297 40.13 83.60 42.96
C GLU A 297 41.10 83.63 41.78
N LYS A 298 41.54 82.46 41.30
CA LYS A 298 42.39 82.35 40.11
C LYS A 298 41.70 82.93 38.88
N SER A 299 40.39 82.74 38.71
CA SER A 299 39.64 83.33 37.60
C SER A 299 39.56 84.86 37.69
N LYS A 300 39.48 85.43 38.91
CA LYS A 300 39.54 86.88 39.11
C LYS A 300 40.93 87.41 38.76
N LEU A 301 41.98 86.77 39.27
CA LEU A 301 43.37 87.14 38.95
C LEU A 301 43.65 87.06 37.44
N LEU A 302 43.15 86.02 36.76
CA LEU A 302 43.26 85.93 35.30
C LEU A 302 42.54 87.08 34.59
N ARG A 303 41.34 87.47 35.06
CA ARG A 303 40.64 88.63 34.49
C ARG A 303 41.43 89.91 34.72
N GLU A 304 41.96 90.13 35.92
CA GLU A 304 42.78 91.31 36.24
C GLU A 304 44.08 91.36 35.42
N LEU A 305 44.74 90.22 35.21
CA LEU A 305 45.92 90.15 34.36
C LEU A 305 45.55 90.40 32.90
N ASN A 306 44.43 89.85 32.42
CA ASN A 306 43.95 90.09 31.07
C ASN A 306 43.55 91.56 30.85
N THR A 307 42.95 92.23 31.83
CA THR A 307 42.67 93.67 31.71
C THR A 307 43.96 94.47 31.66
N LYS A 308 44.94 94.18 32.53
CA LYS A 308 46.26 94.83 32.47
C LYS A 308 46.95 94.58 31.13
N LEU A 309 46.87 93.36 30.59
CA LEU A 309 47.44 93.02 29.29
C LEU A 309 46.72 93.75 28.17
N ALA A 310 45.39 93.88 28.22
CA ALA A 310 44.62 94.67 27.28
C ALA A 310 45.00 96.15 27.34
N ASP A 311 45.22 96.71 28.54
CA ASP A 311 45.72 98.06 28.72
C ASP A 311 47.10 98.21 28.05
N TYR A 312 48.04 97.29 28.30
CA TYR A 312 49.35 97.30 27.62
C TYR A 312 49.25 97.16 26.09
N GLN A 313 48.34 96.32 25.59
CA GLN A 313 48.12 96.16 24.15
C GLN A 313 47.54 97.43 23.52
N SER A 314 46.64 98.13 24.22
CA SER A 314 46.10 99.41 23.73
C SER A 314 47.19 100.48 23.61
N ILE A 315 48.11 100.53 24.56
CA ILE A 315 49.28 101.42 24.53
C ILE A 315 50.27 100.97 23.41
N GLY A 316 50.34 99.68 23.11
CA GLY A 316 51.17 99.14 22.02
C GLY A 316 50.87 99.76 20.65
N GLY A 317 49.59 100.07 20.35
CA GLY A 317 49.21 100.76 19.11
C GLY A 317 49.67 102.22 19.06
N GLU A 318 49.78 102.89 20.21
CA GLU A 318 50.37 104.23 20.30
C GLU A 318 51.89 104.16 20.10
N PHE A 319 52.57 103.19 20.72
CA PHE A 319 54.00 102.95 20.48
C PHE A 319 54.30 102.63 19.03
N GLU A 320 53.47 101.83 18.35
CA GLU A 320 53.70 101.48 16.95
C GLU A 320 53.58 102.69 16.02
N LYS A 321 52.67 103.63 16.30
CA LYS A 321 52.61 104.92 15.59
C LYS A 321 53.86 105.76 15.82
N VAL A 322 54.32 105.87 17.07
CA VAL A 322 55.56 106.59 17.39
C VAL A 322 56.76 105.96 16.67
N VAL A 323 56.82 104.64 16.58
CA VAL A 323 57.87 103.92 15.84
C VAL A 323 57.76 104.17 14.33
N GLN A 324 56.55 104.22 13.76
CA GLN A 324 56.35 104.55 12.34
C GLN A 324 56.74 105.99 12.02
N GLU A 325 56.34 106.97 12.84
CA GLU A 325 56.74 108.37 12.70
C GLU A 325 58.27 108.49 12.80
N TYR A 326 58.90 107.81 13.76
CA TYR A 326 60.36 107.80 13.88
C TYR A 326 61.04 107.14 12.66
N ALA A 327 60.47 106.07 12.11
CA ALA A 327 60.99 105.42 10.90
C ALA A 327 60.82 106.29 9.64
N GLU A 328 59.75 107.08 9.56
CA GLU A 328 59.54 108.05 8.47
C GLU A 328 60.55 109.18 8.57
N VAL A 329 60.79 109.71 9.78
CA VAL A 329 61.87 110.68 10.03
C VAL A 329 63.24 110.10 9.65
N ILE A 330 63.53 108.83 9.96
CA ILE A 330 64.79 108.19 9.51
C ILE A 330 64.88 108.14 7.98
N LYS A 331 63.80 107.78 7.29
CA LYS A 331 63.79 107.77 5.81
C LYS A 331 63.96 109.15 5.22
N GLU A 332 63.34 110.17 5.80
CA GLU A 332 63.56 111.56 5.40
C GLU A 332 65.02 111.95 5.61
N ILE A 333 65.62 111.58 6.76
CA ILE A 333 67.04 111.77 7.01
C ILE A 333 67.89 111.07 5.94
N GLU A 334 67.62 109.79 5.61
CA GLU A 334 68.34 109.05 4.56
C GLU A 334 68.19 109.70 3.18
N VAL A 335 66.99 110.13 2.79
CA VAL A 335 66.76 110.84 1.50
C VAL A 335 67.54 112.15 1.48
N THR A 336 67.49 112.93 2.56
CA THR A 336 68.28 114.16 2.63
C THR A 336 69.79 113.88 2.61
N GLU A 337 70.24 112.78 3.20
CA GLU A 337 71.64 112.36 3.16
C GLU A 337 72.08 111.93 1.75
N ASP A 338 71.23 111.19 1.04
CA ASP A 338 71.45 110.81 -0.37
C ASP A 338 71.40 112.02 -1.32
N ASP A 339 70.50 112.98 -1.08
CA ASP A 339 70.46 114.25 -1.82
C ASP A 339 71.71 115.09 -1.56
N ILE A 340 72.19 115.15 -0.31
CA ILE A 340 73.46 115.78 0.03
C ILE A 340 74.61 115.09 -0.72
N ARG A 341 74.65 113.75 -0.75
CA ARG A 341 75.68 113.00 -1.49
C ARG A 341 75.64 113.29 -2.99
N ARG A 342 74.45 113.36 -3.60
CA ARG A 342 74.27 113.71 -5.02
C ARG A 342 74.70 115.13 -5.39
N ILE A 343 74.65 116.07 -4.46
CA ILE A 343 75.11 117.45 -4.68
C ILE A 343 76.64 117.55 -4.56
N THR A 344 77.28 116.58 -3.89
CA THR A 344 78.74 116.56 -3.67
C THR A 344 79.56 115.77 -4.70
N GLU A 345 78.92 115.07 -5.65
CA GLU A 345 79.52 114.52 -6.89
C GLU A 345 79.22 115.43 -8.08
#